data_AF-A0A8H7NV50-F1
#
_entry.id   AF-A0A8H7NV50-F1
#
_cell.length_a   1.000
_cell.length_b   1.000
_cell.length_c   1.000
_cell.angle_alpha   90.00
_cell.angle_beta   90.00
_cell.angle_gamma   90.00
#
_symmetry.space_group_name_H-M   'P 1'
#
loop_
_entity.id
_entity.type
_entity.pdbx_description
1 polymer ?
#
loop_
_entity_poly.entity_id
_entity_poly.type
_entity_poly.pdbx_seq_one_letter_code
_entity_poly.pdbx_strand_id
1 'polypeptide(L)'
;MFTVETLDGHCKMSEYYEMDEMGQFVAIKAPPGPVNALRYGRVTKRATLDILEQNVASTMSRALEEISPTIEELSSNLKTMLAAAKQLNCDLETVSVPSATRSAEGRTTEPLNAELLVDDALRTLHGLQKDEANAWQAIVKDLVTVYGKTVKVAITRGAHVKAYEAALATLYRLELDVIASDPGRNTDSPEPLAMAAVNAKIGQPPHKADTRFQIEAYTLSLEVRFMLAQVGASRLEGLPITSDNENVHKHRLLWSSFVEFILASCLADARKALSMAQRSSASRQAAKCALYVLRSDFEQFRVRIMEERADCLRRTIMKEGDRNVLAAKVKEKSTYMLNYISKAEEEYIRSRPSQSMADLREERWWFKEHCASKVHRWRRDCEELEKYMLRDTFYQPMSLQEKEDIVKAFGFSHRGHFYNCENGHTFVITEGSNTRATEFEQISGRHGSLPGVWAWTRDA
;
A
#
# COMPACT_ATOMS: atom_id res chain seq x y z
N MET A 1 -27.71 0.82 -43.44
CA MET A 1 -28.24 2.18 -43.20
C MET A 1 -28.10 2.41 -41.69
N PHE A 2 -27.23 3.32 -41.25
CA PHE A 2 -27.09 3.62 -39.81
C PHE A 2 -28.21 4.58 -39.41
N THR A 3 -29.25 4.09 -38.73
CA THR A 3 -30.31 4.96 -38.19
C THR A 3 -29.86 5.55 -36.85
N VAL A 4 -30.51 6.63 -36.45
CA VAL A 4 -30.30 7.25 -35.15
C VAL A 4 -30.66 6.27 -34.02
N GLU A 5 -31.71 5.45 -34.15
CA GLU A 5 -32.00 4.41 -33.14
C GLU A 5 -30.91 3.33 -33.08
N THR A 6 -30.34 2.96 -34.22
CA THR A 6 -29.22 1.98 -34.27
C THR A 6 -27.99 2.53 -33.54
N LEU A 7 -27.68 3.82 -33.75
CA LEU A 7 -26.57 4.48 -33.06
C LEU A 7 -26.85 4.67 -31.57
N ASP A 8 -28.09 5.00 -31.18
CA ASP A 8 -28.50 5.10 -29.78
C ASP A 8 -28.36 3.77 -29.04
N GLY A 9 -28.69 2.66 -29.70
CA GLY A 9 -28.48 1.30 -29.19
C GLY A 9 -27.00 0.98 -28.98
N HIS A 10 -26.13 1.29 -29.97
CA HIS A 10 -24.69 1.08 -29.85
C HIS A 10 -24.03 1.98 -28.79
N CYS A 11 -24.50 3.22 -28.65
CA CYS A 11 -24.04 4.17 -27.65
C CYS A 11 -24.68 3.95 -26.27
N LYS A 12 -25.58 2.95 -26.14
CA LYS A 12 -26.32 2.62 -24.92
C LYS A 12 -26.94 3.86 -24.27
N MET A 13 -27.61 4.68 -25.06
CA MET A 13 -28.14 5.98 -24.63
C MET A 13 -29.07 5.88 -23.39
N SER A 14 -29.76 4.75 -23.23
CA SER A 14 -30.60 4.43 -22.06
C SER A 14 -29.83 4.31 -20.74
N GLU A 15 -28.51 4.10 -20.74
CA GLU A 15 -27.68 4.11 -19.53
C GLU A 15 -27.45 5.54 -19.01
N TYR A 16 -27.55 6.55 -19.89
CA TYR A 16 -27.22 7.95 -19.59
C TYR A 16 -28.44 8.87 -19.48
N TYR A 17 -29.56 8.44 -20.06
CA TYR A 17 -30.80 9.22 -20.14
C TYR A 17 -31.99 8.35 -19.73
N GLU A 18 -32.96 8.97 -19.08
CA GLU A 18 -34.27 8.36 -18.82
C GLU A 18 -35.13 8.50 -20.07
N MET A 19 -35.82 7.42 -20.42
CA MET A 19 -36.75 7.38 -21.55
C MET A 19 -38.17 7.23 -21.02
N ASP A 20 -39.12 7.93 -21.62
CA ASP A 20 -40.54 7.70 -21.37
C ASP A 20 -41.03 6.41 -22.06
N GLU A 21 -42.30 6.08 -21.84
CA GLU A 21 -42.96 4.91 -22.44
C GLU A 21 -43.02 4.98 -23.99
N MET A 22 -42.78 6.16 -24.57
CA MET A 22 -42.74 6.39 -26.02
C MET A 22 -41.31 6.39 -26.58
N GLY A 23 -40.29 6.12 -25.75
CA GLY A 23 -38.89 6.08 -26.15
C GLY A 23 -38.23 7.44 -26.31
N GLN A 24 -38.85 8.53 -25.84
CA GLN A 24 -38.25 9.86 -25.84
C GLN A 24 -37.40 10.09 -24.59
N PHE A 25 -36.23 10.71 -24.76
CA PHE A 25 -35.36 11.06 -23.64
C PHE A 25 -35.95 12.24 -22.85
N VAL A 26 -36.43 11.97 -21.64
CA VAL A 26 -37.17 12.94 -20.80
C VAL A 26 -36.34 13.52 -19.66
N ALA A 27 -35.32 12.80 -19.19
CA ALA A 27 -34.45 13.26 -18.12
C ALA A 27 -33.04 12.65 -18.22
N ILE A 28 -32.12 13.20 -17.43
CA ILE A 28 -30.73 12.73 -17.35
C ILE A 28 -30.62 11.77 -16.17
N LYS A 29 -29.98 10.61 -16.37
CA LYS A 29 -29.61 9.73 -15.26
C LYS A 29 -28.40 10.30 -14.51
N ALA A 30 -28.43 10.18 -13.19
CA ALA A 30 -27.40 10.73 -12.33
C ALA A 30 -25.99 10.18 -12.67
N PRO A 31 -24.95 11.03 -12.59
CA PRO A 31 -24.98 12.34 -11.92
C PRO A 31 -25.28 13.51 -12.89
N PRO A 32 -25.93 14.58 -12.40
CA PRO A 32 -26.49 15.64 -13.26
C PRO A 32 -25.40 16.55 -13.84
N GLY A 33 -25.56 16.92 -15.10
CA GLY A 33 -24.74 17.92 -15.79
C GLY A 33 -25.61 18.67 -16.81
N PRO A 34 -25.13 19.77 -17.43
CA PRO A 34 -25.96 20.57 -18.34
C PRO A 34 -26.45 19.77 -19.56
N VAL A 35 -27.72 19.98 -19.95
CA VAL A 35 -28.41 19.33 -21.09
C VAL A 35 -27.86 19.82 -22.44
N ASN A 36 -27.07 20.91 -22.44
CA ASN A 36 -26.62 21.64 -23.63
C ASN A 36 -25.56 20.89 -24.47
N ALA A 37 -25.24 19.64 -24.15
CA ALA A 37 -24.31 18.82 -24.94
C ALA A 37 -25.05 18.18 -26.12
N LEU A 38 -24.38 18.09 -27.28
CA LEU A 38 -24.85 17.31 -28.43
C LEU A 38 -25.32 15.91 -27.99
N ARG A 39 -26.31 15.31 -28.68
CA ARG A 39 -26.94 14.01 -28.34
C ARG A 39 -25.95 12.93 -27.85
N TYR A 40 -24.80 12.78 -28.52
CA TYR A 40 -23.76 11.79 -28.17
C TYR A 40 -22.56 12.36 -27.41
N GLY A 41 -22.59 13.65 -27.07
CA GLY A 41 -21.48 14.35 -26.43
C GLY A 41 -21.11 13.77 -25.07
N ARG A 42 -22.09 13.26 -24.30
CA ARG A 42 -21.83 12.57 -23.01
C ARG A 42 -21.15 11.23 -23.20
N VAL A 43 -21.67 10.42 -24.11
CA VAL A 43 -21.09 9.11 -24.45
C VAL A 43 -19.66 9.28 -24.93
N THR A 44 -19.40 10.26 -25.79
CA THR A 44 -18.06 10.57 -26.32
C THR A 44 -17.11 11.06 -25.22
N LYS A 45 -17.58 11.97 -24.34
CA LYS A 45 -16.78 12.45 -23.20
C LYS A 45 -16.48 11.33 -22.20
N ARG A 46 -17.46 10.48 -21.89
CA ARG A 46 -17.28 9.33 -21.01
C ARG A 46 -16.29 8.32 -21.61
N ALA A 47 -16.46 7.96 -22.88
CA ALA A 47 -15.52 7.09 -23.59
C ALA A 47 -14.10 7.66 -23.61
N THR A 48 -13.95 8.98 -23.79
CA THR A 48 -12.63 9.65 -23.74
C THR A 48 -12.01 9.55 -22.34
N LEU A 49 -12.80 9.76 -21.28
CA LEU A 49 -12.33 9.60 -19.91
C LEU A 49 -11.96 8.15 -19.59
N ASP A 50 -12.76 7.18 -20.02
CA ASP A 50 -12.47 5.76 -19.84
C ASP A 50 -11.18 5.35 -20.55
N ILE A 51 -10.92 5.86 -21.76
CA ILE A 51 -9.63 5.67 -22.47
C ILE A 51 -8.47 6.26 -21.67
N LEU A 52 -8.65 7.45 -21.07
CA LEU A 52 -7.61 8.06 -20.24
C LEU A 52 -7.34 7.25 -18.95
N GLU A 53 -8.37 6.73 -18.28
CA GLU A 53 -8.23 5.83 -17.12
C GLU A 53 -7.50 4.55 -17.53
N GLN A 54 -7.87 3.94 -18.66
CA GLN A 54 -7.22 2.74 -19.19
C GLN A 54 -5.74 2.98 -19.53
N ASN A 55 -5.41 4.14 -20.09
CA ASN A 55 -4.01 4.49 -20.37
C ASN A 55 -3.18 4.63 -19.09
N VAL A 56 -3.75 5.25 -18.05
CA VAL A 56 -3.10 5.35 -16.73
C VAL A 56 -2.94 3.97 -16.11
N ALA A 57 -4.01 3.16 -16.09
CA ALA A 57 -3.99 1.80 -15.58
C ALA A 57 -2.95 0.94 -16.30
N SER A 58 -2.95 0.93 -17.63
CA SER A 58 -2.00 0.17 -18.44
C SER A 58 -0.55 0.60 -18.19
N THR A 59 -0.30 1.92 -18.12
CA THR A 59 1.05 2.44 -17.88
C THR A 59 1.57 2.05 -16.50
N MET A 60 0.75 2.24 -15.45
CA MET A 60 1.13 1.90 -14.08
C MET A 60 1.25 0.39 -13.88
N SER A 61 0.35 -0.39 -14.49
CA SER A 61 0.40 -1.85 -14.46
C SER A 61 1.69 -2.37 -15.10
N ARG A 62 2.05 -1.87 -16.29
CA ARG A 62 3.32 -2.24 -16.95
C ARG A 62 4.55 -1.86 -16.10
N ALA A 63 4.53 -0.68 -15.48
CA ALA A 63 5.63 -0.26 -14.61
C ALA A 63 5.80 -1.19 -13.40
N LEU A 64 4.70 -1.70 -12.83
CA LEU A 64 4.75 -2.68 -11.74
C LEU A 64 5.21 -4.06 -12.23
N GLU A 65 4.72 -4.52 -13.39
CA GLU A 65 5.18 -5.76 -14.03
C GLU A 65 6.69 -5.75 -14.32
N GLU A 66 7.27 -4.61 -14.69
CA GLU A 66 8.71 -4.46 -14.91
C GLU A 66 9.52 -4.47 -13.60
N ILE A 67 8.92 -4.03 -12.48
CA ILE A 67 9.59 -3.97 -11.18
C ILE A 67 9.63 -5.35 -10.50
N SER A 68 8.55 -6.13 -10.58
CA SER A 68 8.39 -7.38 -9.83
C SER A 68 9.52 -8.40 -10.05
N PRO A 69 9.97 -8.70 -11.28
CA PRO A 69 11.10 -9.63 -11.49
C PRO A 69 12.41 -9.14 -10.86
N THR A 70 12.63 -7.83 -10.83
CA THR A 70 13.83 -7.25 -10.20
C THR A 70 13.79 -7.44 -8.69
N ILE A 71 12.61 -7.32 -8.06
CA ILE A 71 12.46 -7.58 -6.62
C ILE A 71 12.71 -9.06 -6.30
N GLU A 72 12.24 -9.98 -7.15
CA GLU A 72 12.50 -11.41 -7.00
C GLU A 72 14.00 -11.74 -7.08
N GLU A 73 14.70 -11.18 -8.08
CA GLU A 73 16.15 -11.33 -8.21
C GLU A 73 16.90 -10.79 -6.99
N LEU A 74 16.52 -9.61 -6.49
CA LEU A 74 17.11 -9.02 -5.29
C LEU A 74 16.85 -9.86 -4.03
N SER A 75 15.67 -10.47 -3.93
CA SER A 75 15.35 -11.41 -2.85
C SER A 75 16.26 -12.63 -2.89
N SER A 76 16.50 -13.21 -4.07
CA SER A 76 17.43 -14.34 -4.24
C SER A 76 18.88 -13.96 -3.91
N ASN A 77 19.30 -12.72 -4.22
CA ASN A 77 20.63 -12.20 -3.89
C ASN A 77 20.77 -11.68 -2.45
N LEU A 78 19.69 -11.68 -1.66
CA LEU A 78 19.66 -11.07 -0.33
C LEU A 78 20.72 -11.66 0.60
N LYS A 79 20.90 -12.99 0.61
CA LYS A 79 21.91 -13.65 1.46
C LYS A 79 23.33 -13.11 1.23
N THR A 80 23.69 -12.82 -0.02
CA THR A 80 24.98 -12.24 -0.39
C THR A 80 25.11 -10.82 0.14
N MET A 81 24.06 -10.00 0.00
CA MET A 81 24.03 -8.64 0.55
C MET A 81 24.17 -8.64 2.08
N LEU A 82 23.47 -9.54 2.78
CA LEU A 82 23.59 -9.69 4.25
C LEU A 82 25.04 -10.00 4.66
N ALA A 83 25.67 -11.00 4.01
CA ALA A 83 27.04 -11.40 4.32
C ALA A 83 28.04 -10.27 4.08
N ALA A 84 27.90 -9.54 2.96
CA ALA A 84 28.76 -8.39 2.64
C ALA A 84 28.57 -7.25 3.66
N ALA A 85 27.34 -6.93 4.02
CA ALA A 85 27.04 -5.87 4.99
C ALA A 85 27.59 -6.20 6.39
N LYS A 86 27.49 -7.46 6.82
CA LYS A 86 28.04 -7.91 8.10
C LYS A 86 29.55 -7.69 8.23
N GLN A 87 30.27 -7.76 7.11
CA GLN A 87 31.74 -7.66 7.05
C GLN A 87 32.26 -6.27 6.69
N LEU A 88 31.40 -5.24 6.62
CA LEU A 88 31.85 -3.89 6.30
C LEU A 88 32.93 -3.41 7.29
N ASN A 89 33.98 -2.78 6.76
CA ASN A 89 34.99 -2.15 7.59
C ASN A 89 34.40 -0.94 8.32
N CYS A 90 34.76 -0.77 9.59
CA CYS A 90 34.38 0.42 10.36
C CYS A 90 35.62 1.31 10.48
N ASP A 91 35.51 2.57 10.08
CA ASP A 91 36.38 3.61 10.60
C ASP A 91 35.76 4.17 11.89
N LEU A 92 36.49 4.05 13.00
CA LEU A 92 36.05 4.44 14.35
C LEU A 92 36.74 5.71 14.85
N GLU A 93 37.55 6.39 14.02
CA GLU A 93 38.28 7.58 14.42
C GLU A 93 37.34 8.74 14.77
N THR A 94 36.26 8.90 14.01
CA THR A 94 35.20 9.88 14.28
C THR A 94 33.82 9.26 14.08
N VAL A 95 32.95 9.35 15.09
CA VAL A 95 31.56 8.89 14.98
C VAL A 95 30.64 10.10 15.08
N SER A 96 29.87 10.33 14.02
CA SER A 96 28.90 11.42 13.96
C SER A 96 27.58 11.03 14.66
N VAL A 97 26.69 12.01 14.78
CA VAL A 97 25.30 11.80 15.20
C VAL A 97 24.37 12.03 14.00
N PRO A 98 23.22 11.33 13.92
CA PRO A 98 22.24 11.62 12.89
C PRO A 98 21.70 13.05 12.99
N SER A 99 21.29 13.62 11.86
CA SER A 99 20.62 14.92 11.83
C SER A 99 19.30 14.87 12.59
N ALA A 100 19.04 15.89 13.42
CA ALA A 100 17.77 16.09 14.10
C ALA A 100 16.61 16.40 13.14
N THR A 101 16.89 16.79 11.89
CA THR A 101 15.87 17.16 10.90
C THR A 101 15.32 15.97 10.11
N ARG A 102 15.91 14.77 10.24
CA ARG A 102 15.44 13.60 9.50
C ARG A 102 14.08 13.15 10.03
N SER A 103 13.15 12.82 9.13
CA SER A 103 11.81 12.30 9.48
C SER A 103 11.57 11.01 8.72
N ALA A 104 11.12 9.98 9.45
CA ALA A 104 10.74 8.70 8.87
C ALA A 104 9.31 8.75 8.28
N GLU A 105 8.50 9.72 8.71
CA GLU A 105 7.14 9.93 8.21
C GLU A 105 7.14 10.54 6.80
N GLY A 106 8.11 11.39 6.47
CA GLY A 106 8.17 12.08 5.18
C GLY A 106 6.92 12.94 4.92
N ARG A 107 6.52 13.06 3.66
CA ARG A 107 5.30 13.80 3.28
C ARG A 107 4.05 13.00 3.61
N THR A 108 2.95 13.69 3.89
CA THR A 108 1.68 13.09 4.32
C THR A 108 1.02 12.20 3.26
N THR A 109 1.20 12.50 1.97
CA THR A 109 0.51 11.84 0.85
C THR A 109 1.42 11.05 -0.08
N GLU A 110 2.71 10.98 0.22
CA GLU A 110 3.72 10.31 -0.61
C GLU A 110 4.49 9.29 0.23
N PRO A 111 5.08 8.24 -0.37
CA PRO A 111 6.04 7.39 0.33
C PRO A 111 7.25 8.21 0.81
N LEU A 112 8.06 7.63 1.70
CA LEU A 112 9.36 8.21 2.02
C LEU A 112 10.18 8.46 0.73
N ASN A 113 10.89 9.57 0.66
CA ASN A 113 11.73 9.88 -0.50
C ASN A 113 12.96 8.97 -0.53
N ALA A 114 13.20 8.31 -1.68
CA ALA A 114 14.36 7.44 -1.89
C ALA A 114 15.70 8.18 -1.79
N GLU A 115 15.72 9.49 -2.01
CA GLU A 115 16.91 10.33 -1.83
C GLU A 115 17.41 10.36 -0.38
N LEU A 116 16.59 9.97 0.59
CA LEU A 116 17.02 9.85 1.99
C LEU A 116 17.89 8.59 2.24
N LEU A 117 18.01 7.70 1.26
CA LEU A 117 18.71 6.42 1.38
C LEU A 117 19.89 6.29 0.41
N VAL A 118 20.32 7.39 -0.22
CA VAL A 118 21.51 7.44 -1.10
C VAL A 118 22.74 7.96 -0.36
N ASP A 119 23.93 7.78 -0.94
CA ASP A 119 25.23 8.12 -0.33
C ASP A 119 25.28 9.48 0.37
N ASP A 120 24.81 10.54 -0.29
CA ASP A 120 24.85 11.89 0.29
C ASP A 120 24.01 12.01 1.57
N ALA A 121 22.81 11.43 1.59
CA ALA A 121 21.94 11.39 2.75
C ALA A 121 22.45 10.46 3.86
N LEU A 122 23.07 9.34 3.50
CA LEU A 122 23.72 8.44 4.47
C LEU A 122 24.77 9.19 5.30
N ARG A 123 25.52 10.10 4.66
CA ARG A 123 26.54 10.92 5.32
C ARG A 123 25.93 12.09 6.07
N THR A 124 25.10 12.89 5.41
CA THR A 124 24.61 14.18 5.94
C THR A 124 23.44 14.03 6.92
N LEU A 125 22.55 13.06 6.72
CA LEU A 125 21.37 12.84 7.55
C LEU A 125 21.54 11.70 8.53
N HIS A 126 22.19 10.62 8.11
CA HIS A 126 22.37 9.43 8.96
C HIS A 126 23.71 9.38 9.68
N GLY A 127 24.65 10.28 9.34
CA GLY A 127 25.92 10.44 10.04
C GLY A 127 26.96 9.36 9.74
N LEU A 128 26.74 8.51 8.73
CA LEU A 128 27.70 7.48 8.35
C LEU A 128 28.98 8.10 7.77
N GLN A 129 30.12 7.49 8.07
CA GLN A 129 31.40 7.91 7.50
C GLN A 129 31.44 7.68 5.99
N LYS A 130 32.22 8.50 5.27
CA LYS A 130 32.22 8.51 3.81
C LYS A 130 32.55 7.13 3.20
N ASP A 131 33.58 6.47 3.69
CA ASP A 131 34.03 5.20 3.11
C ASP A 131 33.05 4.06 3.42
N GLU A 132 32.48 4.05 4.63
CA GLU A 132 31.45 3.07 5.01
C GLU A 132 30.13 3.33 4.26
N ALA A 133 29.72 4.59 4.09
CA ALA A 133 28.53 4.96 3.32
C ALA A 133 28.66 4.52 1.85
N ASN A 134 29.82 4.75 1.23
CA ASN A 134 30.11 4.29 -0.12
C ASN A 134 30.08 2.77 -0.24
N ALA A 135 30.71 2.06 0.70
CA ALA A 135 30.76 0.60 0.72
C ALA A 135 29.36 -0.01 0.95
N TRP A 136 28.58 0.56 1.86
CA TRP A 136 27.18 0.21 2.07
C TRP A 136 26.36 0.46 0.80
N GLN A 137 26.48 1.64 0.19
CA GLN A 137 25.76 1.99 -1.03
C GLN A 137 26.09 1.04 -2.18
N ALA A 138 27.33 0.56 -2.28
CA ALA A 138 27.73 -0.45 -3.26
C ALA A 138 26.99 -1.79 -3.06
N ILE A 139 26.68 -2.16 -1.82
CA ILE A 139 25.94 -3.38 -1.50
C ILE A 139 24.45 -3.23 -1.84
N VAL A 140 23.85 -2.08 -1.51
CA VAL A 140 22.38 -1.90 -1.58
C VAL A 140 21.90 -1.08 -2.77
N LYS A 141 22.78 -0.71 -3.71
CA LYS A 141 22.49 0.18 -4.85
C LYS A 141 21.23 -0.23 -5.60
N ASP A 142 21.07 -1.52 -5.88
CA ASP A 142 19.96 -2.02 -6.68
C ASP A 142 18.64 -1.99 -5.89
N LEU A 143 18.68 -2.27 -4.57
CA LEU A 143 17.53 -2.06 -3.69
C LEU A 143 17.08 -0.60 -3.69
N VAL A 144 18.00 0.35 -3.52
CA VAL A 144 17.68 1.79 -3.52
C VAL A 144 17.15 2.24 -4.87
N THR A 145 17.70 1.71 -5.97
CA THR A 145 17.25 2.02 -7.33
C THR A 145 15.83 1.52 -7.59
N VAL A 146 15.55 0.26 -7.24
CA VAL A 146 14.21 -0.32 -7.38
C VAL A 146 13.22 0.38 -6.46
N TYR A 147 13.62 0.73 -5.24
CA TYR A 147 12.80 1.54 -4.35
C TYR A 147 12.40 2.86 -5.02
N GLY A 148 13.36 3.60 -5.60
CA GLY A 148 13.07 4.82 -6.35
C GLY A 148 12.07 4.62 -7.51
N LYS A 149 12.12 3.48 -8.21
CA LYS A 149 11.13 3.12 -9.24
C LYS A 149 9.74 2.90 -8.62
N THR A 150 9.63 2.17 -7.50
CA THR A 150 8.34 1.97 -6.81
C THR A 150 7.74 3.29 -6.31
N VAL A 151 8.57 4.20 -5.76
CA VAL A 151 8.12 5.53 -5.32
C VAL A 151 7.54 6.33 -6.47
N LYS A 152 8.20 6.32 -7.65
CA LYS A 152 7.69 6.98 -8.85
C LYS A 152 6.30 6.50 -9.25
N VAL A 153 6.04 5.19 -9.19
CA VAL A 153 4.70 4.64 -9.46
C VAL A 153 3.70 5.07 -8.39
N ALA A 154 4.07 5.00 -7.10
CA ALA A 154 3.19 5.37 -5.99
C ALA A 154 2.75 6.85 -6.00
N ILE A 155 3.58 7.75 -6.51
CA ILE A 155 3.25 9.18 -6.65
C ILE A 155 2.64 9.54 -8.01
N THR A 156 2.56 8.58 -8.95
CA THR A 156 1.95 8.83 -10.25
C THR A 156 0.47 9.13 -10.06
N ARG A 157 0.02 10.24 -10.67
CA ARG A 157 -1.37 10.71 -10.66
C ARG A 157 -1.78 11.03 -12.09
N GLY A 158 -2.94 10.52 -12.52
CA GLY A 158 -3.51 10.80 -13.83
C GLY A 158 -3.78 12.30 -14.03
N ALA A 159 -3.60 12.81 -15.25
CA ALA A 159 -3.89 14.22 -15.54
C ALA A 159 -5.36 14.59 -15.26
N HIS A 160 -6.29 13.65 -15.50
CA HIS A 160 -7.72 13.78 -15.21
C HIS A 160 -8.00 13.79 -13.71
N VAL A 161 -7.28 13.01 -12.88
CA VAL A 161 -7.38 13.07 -11.41
C VAL A 161 -6.98 14.46 -10.91
N LYS A 162 -5.85 14.99 -11.38
CA LYS A 162 -5.39 16.35 -11.02
C LYS A 162 -6.40 17.43 -11.44
N ALA A 163 -6.97 17.30 -12.64
CA ALA A 163 -8.00 18.22 -13.12
C ALA A 163 -9.28 18.14 -12.28
N TYR A 164 -9.70 16.92 -11.91
CA TYR A 164 -10.85 16.69 -11.03
C TYR A 164 -10.62 17.31 -9.65
N GLU A 165 -9.48 17.06 -9.02
CA GLU A 165 -9.14 17.60 -7.69
C GLU A 165 -9.04 19.14 -7.72
N ALA A 166 -8.47 19.71 -8.78
CA ALA A 166 -8.41 21.16 -8.96
C ALA A 166 -9.79 21.78 -9.14
N ALA A 167 -10.66 21.14 -9.93
CA ALA A 167 -12.05 21.56 -10.10
C ALA A 167 -12.84 21.45 -8.78
N LEU A 168 -12.68 20.35 -8.04
CA LEU A 168 -13.28 20.13 -6.74
C LEU A 168 -12.87 21.21 -5.74
N ALA A 169 -11.57 21.46 -5.59
CA ALA A 169 -11.06 22.48 -4.67
C ALA A 169 -11.55 23.89 -5.04
N THR A 170 -11.58 24.21 -6.33
CA THR A 170 -12.04 25.53 -6.82
C THR A 170 -13.54 25.71 -6.56
N LEU A 171 -14.36 24.74 -6.97
CA LEU A 171 -15.81 24.80 -6.78
C LEU A 171 -16.17 24.79 -5.30
N TYR A 172 -15.49 24.01 -4.47
CA TYR A 172 -15.71 23.97 -3.02
C TYR A 172 -15.46 25.33 -2.37
N ARG A 173 -14.35 26.00 -2.72
CA ARG A 173 -14.10 27.36 -2.24
C ARG A 173 -15.18 28.34 -2.68
N LEU A 174 -15.59 28.28 -3.95
CA LEU A 174 -16.66 29.14 -4.47
C LEU A 174 -18.02 28.87 -3.78
N GLU A 175 -18.36 27.62 -3.48
CA GLU A 175 -19.58 27.31 -2.75
C GLU A 175 -19.55 27.80 -1.31
N LEU A 176 -18.42 27.68 -0.61
CA LEU A 176 -18.27 28.25 0.73
C LEU A 176 -18.47 29.77 0.71
N ASP A 177 -17.89 30.47 -0.28
CA ASP A 177 -18.08 31.91 -0.46
C ASP A 177 -19.57 32.25 -0.72
N VAL A 178 -20.26 31.47 -1.56
CA VAL A 178 -21.69 31.66 -1.84
C VAL A 178 -22.55 31.42 -0.59
N ILE A 179 -22.26 30.38 0.19
CA ILE A 179 -23.01 30.06 1.42
C ILE A 179 -22.82 31.17 2.46
N ALA A 180 -21.59 31.67 2.63
CA ALA A 180 -21.30 32.78 3.54
C ALA A 180 -21.97 34.09 3.11
N SER A 181 -22.16 34.28 1.81
CA SER A 181 -22.77 35.49 1.23
C SER A 181 -24.31 35.47 1.23
N ASP A 182 -24.93 34.31 1.46
CA ASP A 182 -26.39 34.13 1.43
C ASP A 182 -26.94 33.98 2.87
N PRO A 183 -27.62 35.00 3.42
CA PRO A 183 -28.19 34.96 4.76
C PRO A 183 -29.18 33.80 4.99
N GLY A 184 -29.80 33.26 3.92
CA GLY A 184 -30.72 32.13 3.99
C GLY A 184 -30.05 30.76 3.98
N ARG A 185 -28.76 30.69 3.63
CA ARG A 185 -27.96 29.45 3.61
C ARG A 185 -26.82 29.47 4.61
N ASN A 186 -26.51 30.63 5.19
CA ASN A 186 -25.47 30.78 6.19
C ASN A 186 -25.74 29.83 7.39
N THR A 187 -24.77 29.00 7.69
CA THR A 187 -24.84 27.96 8.72
C THR A 187 -23.47 27.84 9.37
N ASP A 188 -23.46 27.42 10.64
CA ASP A 188 -22.22 27.19 11.40
C ASP A 188 -21.39 26.00 10.85
N SER A 189 -21.96 25.20 9.95
CA SER A 189 -21.30 24.05 9.30
C SER A 189 -21.58 24.00 7.80
N PRO A 190 -20.96 24.89 6.99
CA PRO A 190 -21.26 25.02 5.57
C PRO A 190 -20.67 23.88 4.72
N GLU A 191 -19.71 23.10 5.26
CA GLU A 191 -18.92 22.11 4.52
C GLU A 191 -19.76 20.99 3.89
N PRO A 192 -20.72 20.35 4.59
CA PRO A 192 -21.54 19.29 3.98
C PRO A 192 -22.42 19.82 2.86
N LEU A 193 -22.95 21.04 3.02
CA LEU A 193 -23.80 21.69 2.03
C LEU A 193 -23.00 22.11 0.79
N ALA A 194 -21.80 22.67 1.01
CA ALA A 194 -20.85 22.97 -0.06
C ALA A 194 -20.45 21.70 -0.81
N MET A 195 -20.06 20.62 -0.12
CA MET A 195 -19.69 19.36 -0.77
C MET A 195 -20.84 18.75 -1.58
N ALA A 196 -22.07 18.79 -1.06
CA ALA A 196 -23.24 18.30 -1.81
C ALA A 196 -23.48 19.11 -3.09
N ALA A 197 -23.39 20.44 -3.01
CA ALA A 197 -23.53 21.32 -4.16
C ALA A 197 -22.41 21.12 -5.19
N VAL A 198 -21.15 20.98 -4.75
CA VAL A 198 -20.01 20.71 -5.63
C VAL A 198 -20.15 19.36 -6.33
N ASN A 199 -20.50 18.30 -5.60
CA ASN A 199 -20.71 16.97 -6.18
C ASN A 199 -21.81 17.00 -7.25
N ALA A 200 -22.90 17.74 -7.00
CA ALA A 200 -23.95 17.95 -7.99
C ALA A 200 -23.46 18.75 -9.22
N LYS A 201 -22.55 19.72 -9.05
CA LYS A 201 -21.98 20.53 -10.15
C LYS A 201 -20.96 19.78 -10.99
N ILE A 202 -20.10 18.97 -10.36
CA ILE A 202 -19.10 18.15 -11.06
C ILE A 202 -19.79 17.04 -11.83
N GLY A 203 -20.83 16.44 -11.25
CA GLY A 203 -21.68 15.50 -11.96
C GLY A 203 -20.97 14.20 -12.36
N GLN A 204 -19.81 13.89 -11.76
CA GLN A 204 -19.02 12.68 -12.00
C GLN A 204 -18.38 12.21 -10.68
N PRO A 205 -18.32 10.89 -10.43
CA PRO A 205 -17.58 10.38 -9.28
C PRO A 205 -16.07 10.59 -9.47
N PRO A 206 -15.28 10.60 -8.38
CA PRO A 206 -13.84 10.69 -8.47
C PRO A 206 -13.25 9.58 -9.33
N HIS A 207 -12.25 9.94 -10.12
CA HIS A 207 -11.38 9.02 -10.85
C HIS A 207 -10.52 8.21 -9.88
N LYS A 208 -10.40 6.89 -10.11
CA LYS A 208 -9.74 5.97 -9.15
C LYS A 208 -8.87 4.89 -9.79
N ALA A 209 -8.64 4.90 -11.11
CA ALA A 209 -7.84 3.85 -11.74
C ALA A 209 -6.43 3.76 -11.16
N ASP A 210 -5.81 4.90 -10.85
CA ASP A 210 -4.46 4.97 -10.31
C ASP A 210 -4.34 4.43 -8.88
N THR A 211 -5.39 4.54 -8.07
CA THR A 211 -5.38 4.23 -6.64
C THR A 211 -4.98 2.78 -6.35
N ARG A 212 -5.51 1.82 -7.13
CA ARG A 212 -5.15 0.40 -7.00
C ARG A 212 -3.65 0.20 -7.15
N PHE A 213 -3.07 0.76 -8.20
CA PHE A 213 -1.65 0.63 -8.54
C PHE A 213 -0.76 1.43 -7.59
N GLN A 214 -1.26 2.54 -7.03
CA GLN A 214 -0.55 3.27 -5.97
C GLN A 214 -0.42 2.42 -4.71
N ILE A 215 -1.51 1.83 -4.22
CA ILE A 215 -1.49 0.96 -3.03
C ILE A 215 -0.54 -0.23 -3.24
N GLU A 216 -0.51 -0.78 -4.44
CA GLU A 216 0.41 -1.84 -4.82
C GLU A 216 1.87 -1.37 -4.87
N ALA A 217 2.14 -0.21 -5.46
CA ALA A 217 3.46 0.40 -5.44
C ALA A 217 3.94 0.67 -4.01
N TYR A 218 3.05 1.14 -3.11
CA TYR A 218 3.34 1.24 -1.67
C TYR A 218 3.74 -0.12 -1.10
N THR A 219 2.99 -1.17 -1.42
CA THR A 219 3.26 -2.54 -0.96
C THR A 219 4.64 -3.03 -1.41
N LEU A 220 4.99 -2.90 -2.69
CA LEU A 220 6.32 -3.24 -3.21
C LEU A 220 7.43 -2.39 -2.56
N SER A 221 7.17 -1.10 -2.34
CA SER A 221 8.12 -0.20 -1.67
C SER A 221 8.45 -0.65 -0.23
N LEU A 222 7.48 -1.28 0.45
CA LEU A 222 7.68 -1.81 1.80
C LEU A 222 8.53 -3.06 1.77
N GLU A 223 8.32 -3.98 0.82
CA GLU A 223 9.17 -5.17 0.67
C GLU A 223 10.63 -4.81 0.42
N VAL A 224 10.88 -3.87 -0.50
CA VAL A 224 12.24 -3.40 -0.80
C VAL A 224 12.90 -2.80 0.44
N ARG A 225 12.18 -1.99 1.22
CA ARG A 225 12.71 -1.42 2.47
C ARG A 225 12.85 -2.45 3.60
N PHE A 226 12.02 -3.49 3.66
CA PHE A 226 12.25 -4.60 4.60
C PHE A 226 13.51 -5.39 4.24
N MET A 227 13.82 -5.56 2.95
CA MET A 227 15.11 -6.12 2.54
C MET A 227 16.26 -5.20 2.94
N LEU A 228 16.15 -3.89 2.70
CA LEU A 228 17.15 -2.91 3.11
C LEU A 228 17.39 -2.92 4.63
N ALA A 229 16.33 -2.94 5.43
CA ALA A 229 16.41 -3.02 6.87
C ALA A 229 17.07 -4.32 7.35
N GLN A 230 16.87 -5.45 6.66
CA GLN A 230 17.55 -6.70 6.96
C GLN A 230 19.06 -6.62 6.68
N VAL A 231 19.45 -6.01 5.57
CA VAL A 231 20.88 -5.76 5.28
C VAL A 231 21.48 -4.88 6.39
N GLY A 232 20.74 -3.89 6.88
CA GLY A 232 21.20 -2.99 7.95
C GLY A 232 21.26 -3.69 9.30
N ALA A 233 20.30 -4.56 9.60
CA ALA A 233 20.32 -5.40 10.79
C ALA A 233 21.49 -6.40 10.75
N SER A 234 21.84 -6.94 9.58
CA SER A 234 23.01 -7.80 9.42
C SER A 234 24.31 -7.04 9.65
N ARG A 235 24.37 -5.76 9.26
CA ARG A 235 25.47 -4.87 9.63
C ARG A 235 25.58 -4.73 11.15
N LEU A 236 24.47 -4.49 11.85
CA LEU A 236 24.44 -4.43 13.34
C LEU A 236 24.95 -5.70 14.00
N GLU A 237 24.60 -6.88 13.48
CA GLU A 237 25.10 -8.15 13.99
C GLU A 237 26.63 -8.31 13.82
N GLY A 238 27.22 -7.66 12.81
CA GLY A 238 28.66 -7.66 12.58
C GLY A 238 29.45 -6.76 13.52
N LEU A 239 28.77 -5.83 14.20
CA LEU A 239 29.40 -4.91 15.13
C LEU A 239 29.58 -5.53 16.53
N PRO A 240 30.70 -5.26 17.23
CA PRO A 240 30.90 -5.76 18.59
C PRO A 240 29.80 -5.30 19.55
N ILE A 241 29.34 -6.23 20.40
CA ILE A 241 28.38 -5.95 21.48
C ILE A 241 29.11 -5.42 22.71
N THR A 242 30.25 -6.04 23.05
CA THR A 242 31.11 -5.66 24.17
C THR A 242 32.41 -5.06 23.65
N SER A 243 32.75 -3.86 24.11
CA SER A 243 33.96 -3.13 23.76
C SER A 243 34.17 -2.03 24.80
N ASP A 244 35.42 -1.75 25.18
CA ASP A 244 35.72 -0.62 26.08
C ASP A 244 35.82 0.72 25.31
N ASN A 245 35.86 0.66 23.98
CA ASN A 245 35.91 1.84 23.13
C ASN A 245 34.50 2.45 22.95
N GLU A 246 34.31 3.67 23.46
CA GLU A 246 33.06 4.43 23.36
C GLU A 246 32.61 4.67 21.91
N ASN A 247 33.56 4.83 20.97
CA ASN A 247 33.24 5.03 19.56
C ASN A 247 32.59 3.79 18.94
N VAL A 248 32.97 2.57 19.37
CA VAL A 248 32.29 1.33 18.91
C VAL A 248 30.82 1.35 19.28
N HIS A 249 30.49 1.83 20.47
CA HIS A 249 29.10 1.93 20.93
C HIS A 249 28.32 3.02 20.22
N LYS A 250 28.91 4.21 20.06
CA LYS A 250 28.31 5.28 19.27
C LYS A 250 28.03 4.80 17.84
N HIS A 251 28.95 4.04 17.25
CA HIS A 251 28.80 3.49 15.90
C HIS A 251 27.67 2.46 15.80
N ARG A 252 27.55 1.57 16.78
CA ARG A 252 26.43 0.64 16.86
C ARG A 252 25.09 1.38 16.99
N LEU A 253 25.03 2.39 17.86
CA LEU A 253 23.83 3.22 18.02
C LEU A 253 23.47 3.95 16.72
N LEU A 254 24.46 4.42 15.96
CA LEU A 254 24.28 5.06 14.67
C LEU A 254 23.56 4.12 13.67
N TRP A 255 24.07 2.90 13.53
CA TRP A 255 23.47 1.87 12.69
C TRP A 255 22.09 1.43 13.18
N SER A 256 21.91 1.30 14.50
CA SER A 256 20.63 0.94 15.11
C SER A 256 19.58 1.99 14.77
N SER A 257 19.97 3.26 14.91
CA SER A 257 19.16 4.41 14.58
C SER A 257 18.82 4.49 13.08
N PHE A 258 19.72 4.06 12.20
CA PHE A 258 19.45 3.99 10.76
C PHE A 258 18.47 2.87 10.39
N VAL A 259 18.64 1.67 10.96
CA VAL A 259 17.70 0.55 10.74
C VAL A 259 16.31 0.91 11.29
N GLU A 260 16.25 1.51 12.48
CA GLU A 260 15.01 1.97 13.07
C GLU A 260 14.32 3.04 12.20
N PHE A 261 15.08 3.97 11.62
CA PHE A 261 14.55 4.95 10.67
C PHE A 261 13.88 4.29 9.46
N ILE A 262 14.51 3.28 8.85
CA ILE A 262 13.93 2.55 7.71
C ILE A 262 12.62 1.88 8.14
N LEU A 263 12.61 1.15 9.26
CA LEU A 263 11.43 0.43 9.72
C LEU A 263 10.29 1.36 10.18
N ALA A 264 10.63 2.49 10.80
CA ALA A 264 9.67 3.54 11.13
C ALA A 264 9.01 4.10 9.86
N SER A 265 9.79 4.27 8.79
CA SER A 265 9.24 4.73 7.50
C SER A 265 8.30 3.70 6.87
N CYS A 266 8.59 2.40 7.03
CA CYS A 266 7.70 1.34 6.59
C CYS A 266 6.36 1.40 7.32
N LEU A 267 6.39 1.61 8.64
CA LEU A 267 5.16 1.74 9.44
C LEU A 267 4.34 2.97 9.04
N ALA A 268 4.99 4.11 8.83
CA ALA A 268 4.34 5.33 8.37
C ALA A 268 3.67 5.12 7.00
N ASP A 269 4.40 4.56 6.03
CA ASP A 269 3.88 4.35 4.68
C ASP A 269 2.83 3.24 4.60
N ALA A 270 2.93 2.19 5.42
CA ALA A 270 1.89 1.18 5.53
C ALA A 270 0.56 1.78 6.03
N ARG A 271 0.62 2.74 6.97
CA ARG A 271 -0.57 3.47 7.43
C ARG A 271 -1.15 4.37 6.34
N LYS A 272 -0.30 5.04 5.55
CA LYS A 272 -0.75 5.82 4.37
C LYS A 272 -1.45 4.93 3.35
N ALA A 273 -0.88 3.77 3.03
CA ALA A 273 -1.47 2.81 2.11
C ALA A 273 -2.81 2.26 2.64
N LEU A 274 -2.90 1.94 3.94
CA LEU A 274 -4.14 1.53 4.58
C LEU A 274 -5.21 2.61 4.49
N SER A 275 -4.87 3.86 4.83
CA SER A 275 -5.78 5.00 4.74
C SER A 275 -6.24 5.23 3.29
N MET A 276 -5.35 5.09 2.32
CA MET A 276 -5.67 5.17 0.90
C MET A 276 -6.68 4.08 0.50
N ALA A 277 -6.43 2.82 0.87
CA ALA A 277 -7.30 1.70 0.58
C ALA A 277 -8.68 1.80 1.25
N GLN A 278 -8.74 2.32 2.48
CA GLN A 278 -10.00 2.55 3.20
C GLN A 278 -10.82 3.67 2.55
N ARG A 279 -10.19 4.81 2.22
CA ARG A 279 -10.85 5.92 1.53
C ARG A 279 -11.33 5.54 0.13
N SER A 280 -10.64 4.62 -0.53
CA SER A 280 -11.06 4.05 -1.80
C SER A 280 -11.96 2.82 -1.65
N SER A 281 -12.49 2.51 -0.46
CA SER A 281 -13.38 1.35 -0.25
C SER A 281 -12.85 0.02 -0.84
N ALA A 282 -11.54 -0.16 -0.88
CA ALA A 282 -10.87 -1.33 -1.46
C ALA A 282 -10.59 -2.35 -0.35
N SER A 283 -11.63 -3.00 0.18
CA SER A 283 -11.57 -3.83 1.40
C SER A 283 -10.44 -4.87 1.43
N ARG A 284 -10.22 -5.60 0.33
CA ARG A 284 -9.13 -6.60 0.24
C ARG A 284 -7.75 -5.96 0.28
N GLN A 285 -7.57 -4.81 -0.37
CA GLN A 285 -6.32 -4.05 -0.30
C GLN A 285 -6.13 -3.44 1.10
N ALA A 286 -7.19 -2.97 1.75
CA ALA A 286 -7.15 -2.48 3.11
C ALA A 286 -6.71 -3.58 4.09
N ALA A 287 -7.28 -4.80 3.99
CA ALA A 287 -6.85 -5.94 4.80
C ALA A 287 -5.36 -6.29 4.60
N LYS A 288 -4.88 -6.29 3.33
CA LYS A 288 -3.45 -6.47 3.02
C LYS A 288 -2.59 -5.35 3.62
N CYS A 289 -3.01 -4.08 3.53
CA CYS A 289 -2.27 -2.96 4.11
C CYS A 289 -2.22 -3.01 5.64
N ALA A 290 -3.30 -3.44 6.30
CA ALA A 290 -3.31 -3.65 7.75
C ALA A 290 -2.28 -4.70 8.17
N LEU A 291 -2.10 -5.76 7.36
CA LEU A 291 -1.04 -6.74 7.58
C LEU A 291 0.37 -6.11 7.48
N TYR A 292 0.60 -5.17 6.56
CA TYR A 292 1.87 -4.45 6.46
C TYR A 292 2.12 -3.49 7.62
N VAL A 293 1.07 -2.87 8.18
CA VAL A 293 1.17 -2.09 9.42
C VAL A 293 1.67 -3.00 10.54
N LEU A 294 1.05 -4.17 10.71
CA LEU A 294 1.45 -5.14 11.73
C LEU A 294 2.87 -5.68 11.50
N ARG A 295 3.25 -5.99 10.25
CA ARG A 295 4.60 -6.44 9.90
C ARG A 295 5.64 -5.40 10.26
N SER A 296 5.43 -4.15 9.85
CA SER A 296 6.39 -3.06 10.11
C SER A 296 6.59 -2.85 11.61
N ASP A 297 5.50 -2.87 12.35
CA ASP A 297 5.49 -2.76 13.81
C ASP A 297 6.17 -3.96 14.50
N PHE A 298 6.02 -5.18 13.97
CA PHE A 298 6.71 -6.37 14.47
C PHE A 298 8.21 -6.37 14.16
N GLU A 299 8.60 -6.02 12.93
CA GLU A 299 9.99 -5.91 12.50
C GLU A 299 10.75 -4.85 13.32
N GLN A 300 10.13 -3.69 13.54
CA GLN A 300 10.69 -2.65 14.41
C GLN A 300 10.85 -3.13 15.85
N PHE A 301 9.84 -3.81 16.41
CA PHE A 301 9.94 -4.40 17.73
C PHE A 301 11.08 -5.41 17.84
N ARG A 302 11.25 -6.27 16.82
CA ARG A 302 12.30 -7.29 16.78
C ARG A 302 13.70 -6.67 16.84
N VAL A 303 13.96 -5.63 16.06
CA VAL A 303 15.27 -4.93 16.12
C VAL A 303 15.48 -4.30 17.51
N ARG A 304 14.47 -3.61 18.04
CA ARG A 304 14.57 -2.96 19.36
C ARG A 304 14.86 -3.95 20.48
N ILE A 305 14.11 -5.06 20.56
CA ILE A 305 14.28 -6.02 21.66
C ILE A 305 15.64 -6.74 21.58
N MET A 306 16.17 -6.94 20.37
CA MET A 306 17.52 -7.47 20.17
C MET A 306 18.60 -6.50 20.65
N GLU A 307 18.44 -5.21 20.38
CA GLU A 307 19.35 -4.17 20.88
C GLU A 307 19.24 -3.96 22.39
N GLU A 308 18.03 -3.98 22.95
CA GLU A 308 17.83 -3.95 24.41
C GLU A 308 18.55 -5.12 25.10
N ARG A 309 18.48 -6.32 24.52
CA ARG A 309 19.23 -7.49 25.00
C ARG A 309 20.74 -7.26 24.89
N ALA A 310 21.23 -6.72 23.77
CA ALA A 310 22.64 -6.40 23.60
C ALA A 310 23.13 -5.37 24.65
N ASP A 311 22.29 -4.39 24.98
CA ASP A 311 22.57 -3.40 26.02
C ASP A 311 22.61 -4.01 27.42
N CYS A 312 21.73 -4.96 27.73
CA CYS A 312 21.78 -5.72 28.98
C CYS A 312 23.11 -6.48 29.13
N LEU A 313 23.55 -7.17 28.07
CA LEU A 313 24.82 -7.90 28.05
C LEU A 313 26.05 -6.99 28.19
N ARG A 314 25.95 -5.75 27.72
CA ARG A 314 27.01 -4.74 27.87
C ARG A 314 27.18 -4.27 29.31
N ARG A 315 26.06 -3.99 30.00
CA ARG A 315 26.11 -3.35 31.33
C ARG A 315 26.59 -4.31 32.41
N THR A 316 26.24 -5.60 32.33
CA THR A 316 26.66 -6.67 33.25
C THR A 316 26.37 -8.05 32.63
N ILE A 317 26.72 -9.16 33.31
CA ILE A 317 26.13 -10.48 33.02
C ILE A 317 24.59 -10.33 33.10
N MET A 318 23.89 -10.73 32.03
CA MET A 318 22.43 -10.65 31.95
C MET A 318 21.79 -11.47 33.07
N LYS A 319 21.04 -10.79 33.94
CA LYS A 319 20.39 -11.44 35.08
C LYS A 319 19.11 -12.16 34.64
N GLU A 320 18.68 -13.15 35.41
CA GLU A 320 17.43 -13.86 35.18
C GLU A 320 16.22 -12.91 35.15
N GLY A 321 16.22 -11.87 35.99
CA GLY A 321 15.20 -10.82 35.97
C GLY A 321 15.13 -10.07 34.62
N ASP A 322 16.28 -9.71 34.04
CA ASP A 322 16.35 -9.02 32.74
C ASP A 322 15.81 -9.92 31.63
N ARG A 323 16.19 -11.22 31.64
CA ARG A 323 15.67 -12.23 30.70
C ARG A 323 14.15 -12.33 30.75
N ASN A 324 13.59 -12.39 31.96
CA ASN A 324 12.14 -12.48 32.17
C ASN A 324 11.40 -11.22 31.69
N VAL A 325 11.99 -10.03 31.88
CA VAL A 325 11.42 -8.77 31.38
C VAL A 325 11.39 -8.74 29.85
N LEU A 326 12.49 -9.11 29.19
CA LEU A 326 12.56 -9.16 27.73
C LEU A 326 11.58 -10.21 27.16
N ALA A 327 11.52 -11.40 27.76
CA ALA A 327 10.58 -12.45 27.37
C ALA A 327 9.11 -11.99 27.54
N ALA A 328 8.79 -11.29 28.64
CA ALA A 328 7.46 -10.74 28.86
C ALA A 328 7.06 -9.72 27.78
N LYS A 329 7.98 -8.84 27.35
CA LYS A 329 7.73 -7.91 26.23
C LYS A 329 7.44 -8.65 24.92
N VAL A 330 8.18 -9.73 24.62
CA VAL A 330 7.93 -10.56 23.42
C VAL A 330 6.56 -11.23 23.48
N LYS A 331 6.19 -11.75 24.66
CA LYS A 331 4.88 -12.36 24.88
C LYS A 331 3.74 -11.35 24.74
N GLU A 332 3.91 -10.15 25.30
CA GLU A 332 2.95 -9.05 25.13
C GLU A 332 2.77 -8.69 23.66
N LYS A 333 3.88 -8.59 22.90
CA LYS A 333 3.83 -8.35 21.46
C LYS A 333 3.06 -9.46 20.72
N SER A 334 3.31 -10.71 21.06
CA SER A 334 2.59 -11.87 20.49
C SER A 334 1.08 -11.77 20.73
N THR A 335 0.65 -11.41 21.94
CA THR A 335 -0.77 -11.17 22.27
C THR A 335 -1.35 -9.97 21.51
N TYR A 336 -0.61 -8.86 21.42
CA TYR A 336 -1.01 -7.69 20.65
C TYR A 336 -1.28 -8.05 19.18
N MET A 337 -0.42 -8.86 18.56
CA MET A 337 -0.57 -9.25 17.15
C MET A 337 -1.85 -10.05 16.90
N LEU A 338 -2.23 -10.94 17.82
CA LEU A 338 -3.51 -11.68 17.74
C LEU A 338 -4.72 -10.76 17.87
N ASN A 339 -4.68 -9.83 18.82
CA ASN A 339 -5.76 -8.87 19.02
C ASN A 339 -5.89 -7.94 17.80
N TYR A 340 -4.78 -7.54 17.20
CA TYR A 340 -4.76 -6.70 16.01
C TYR A 340 -5.40 -7.41 14.82
N ILE A 341 -5.01 -8.66 14.53
CA ILE A 341 -5.54 -9.39 13.38
C ILE A 341 -7.03 -9.73 13.54
N SER A 342 -7.48 -10.03 14.76
CA SER A 342 -8.92 -10.22 15.06
C SER A 342 -9.73 -8.97 14.74
N LYS A 343 -9.25 -7.78 15.16
CA LYS A 343 -9.90 -6.50 14.84
C LYS A 343 -9.89 -6.20 13.35
N ALA A 344 -8.79 -6.52 12.66
CA ALA A 344 -8.70 -6.36 11.21
C ALA A 344 -9.67 -7.29 10.46
N GLU A 345 -9.90 -8.51 10.96
CA GLU A 345 -10.91 -9.43 10.43
C GLU A 345 -12.31 -8.86 10.60
N GLU A 346 -12.65 -8.37 11.80
CA GLU A 346 -13.95 -7.75 12.08
C GLU A 346 -14.23 -6.55 11.15
N GLU A 347 -13.23 -5.68 10.96
CA GLU A 347 -13.32 -4.54 10.03
C GLU A 347 -13.50 -4.98 8.58
N TYR A 348 -12.72 -5.99 8.16
CA TYR A 348 -12.81 -6.55 6.82
C TYR A 348 -14.21 -7.10 6.53
N ILE A 349 -14.73 -7.96 7.42
CA ILE A 349 -16.06 -8.56 7.28
C ILE A 349 -17.15 -7.48 7.29
N ARG A 350 -17.04 -6.45 8.16
CA ARG A 350 -17.99 -5.33 8.17
C ARG A 350 -18.01 -4.56 6.85
N SER A 351 -16.84 -4.38 6.23
CA SER A 351 -16.72 -3.72 4.93
C SER A 351 -17.19 -4.57 3.74
N ARG A 352 -17.52 -5.85 3.96
CA ARG A 352 -17.94 -6.83 2.95
C ARG A 352 -19.27 -7.49 3.38
N PRO A 353 -20.37 -6.74 3.40
CA PRO A 353 -21.68 -7.30 3.75
C PRO A 353 -22.01 -8.47 2.82
N SER A 354 -22.18 -9.64 3.41
CA SER A 354 -22.48 -10.90 2.73
C SER A 354 -23.98 -11.09 2.64
N GLN A 355 -24.49 -11.54 1.49
CA GLN A 355 -25.93 -11.78 1.28
C GLN A 355 -26.34 -13.18 1.72
N SER A 356 -25.39 -14.11 1.75
CA SER A 356 -25.59 -15.49 2.17
C SER A 356 -24.54 -15.95 3.19
N MET A 357 -24.86 -17.04 3.90
CA MET A 357 -23.89 -17.74 4.75
C MET A 357 -22.74 -18.38 3.95
N ALA A 358 -22.93 -18.65 2.65
CA ALA A 358 -21.87 -19.16 1.80
C ALA A 358 -20.84 -18.05 1.50
N ASP A 359 -21.29 -16.85 1.15
CA ASP A 359 -20.40 -15.70 0.87
C ASP A 359 -19.62 -15.33 2.14
N LEU A 360 -20.27 -15.33 3.31
CA LEU A 360 -19.59 -15.04 4.57
C LEU A 360 -18.47 -16.06 4.87
N ARG A 361 -18.69 -17.34 4.54
CA ARG A 361 -17.66 -18.37 4.69
C ARG A 361 -16.52 -18.17 3.70
N GLU A 362 -16.81 -17.79 2.46
CA GLU A 362 -15.81 -17.47 1.44
C GLU A 362 -14.95 -16.28 1.87
N GLU A 363 -15.54 -15.21 2.38
CA GLU A 363 -14.81 -14.02 2.84
C GLU A 363 -13.92 -14.30 4.05
N ARG A 364 -14.42 -15.07 5.03
CA ARG A 364 -13.61 -15.52 6.18
C ARG A 364 -12.47 -16.42 5.74
N TRP A 365 -12.73 -17.34 4.82
CA TRP A 365 -11.68 -18.20 4.25
C TRP A 365 -10.62 -17.37 3.54
N TRP A 366 -11.02 -16.42 2.70
CA TRP A 366 -10.11 -15.52 1.99
C TRP A 366 -9.23 -14.75 2.98
N PHE A 367 -9.82 -14.15 4.02
CA PHE A 367 -9.07 -13.41 5.03
C PHE A 367 -8.09 -14.31 5.79
N LYS A 368 -8.56 -15.50 6.19
CA LYS A 368 -7.72 -16.48 6.89
C LYS A 368 -6.50 -16.87 6.06
N GLU A 369 -6.71 -17.19 4.78
CA GLU A 369 -5.65 -17.66 3.88
C GLU A 369 -4.66 -16.55 3.54
N HIS A 370 -5.14 -15.35 3.20
CA HIS A 370 -4.29 -14.27 2.69
C HIS A 370 -3.72 -13.35 3.78
N CYS A 371 -4.33 -13.32 4.97
CA CYS A 371 -3.97 -12.42 6.06
C CYS A 371 -3.61 -13.18 7.35
N ALA A 372 -4.57 -13.87 7.97
CA ALA A 372 -4.37 -14.43 9.32
C ALA A 372 -3.28 -15.50 9.38
N SER A 373 -3.17 -16.34 8.36
CA SER A 373 -2.13 -17.38 8.23
C SER A 373 -0.73 -16.80 8.42
N LYS A 374 -0.45 -15.62 7.85
CA LYS A 374 0.84 -14.92 7.93
C LYS A 374 1.12 -14.42 9.35
N VAL A 375 0.12 -13.87 10.04
CA VAL A 375 0.26 -13.43 11.43
C VAL A 375 0.52 -14.60 12.37
N HIS A 376 -0.14 -15.73 12.15
CA HIS A 376 0.15 -16.95 12.93
C HIS A 376 1.59 -17.44 12.72
N ARG A 377 2.18 -17.25 11.53
CA ARG A 377 3.61 -17.54 11.31
C ARG A 377 4.51 -16.61 12.13
N TRP A 378 4.28 -15.30 12.07
CA TRP A 378 5.05 -14.34 12.87
C TRP A 378 4.90 -14.54 14.37
N ARG A 379 3.75 -15.05 14.81
CA ARG A 379 3.55 -15.44 16.20
C ARG A 379 4.48 -16.57 16.63
N ARG A 380 4.73 -17.55 15.75
CA ARG A 380 5.73 -18.60 16.02
C ARG A 380 7.14 -18.02 16.12
N ASP A 381 7.45 -16.98 15.35
CA ASP A 381 8.72 -16.25 15.52
C ASP A 381 8.82 -15.57 16.88
N CYS A 382 7.72 -15.03 17.41
CA CYS A 382 7.68 -14.53 18.80
C CYS A 382 7.95 -15.64 19.81
N GLU A 383 7.42 -16.85 19.60
CA GLU A 383 7.65 -17.99 20.49
C GLU A 383 9.13 -18.41 20.50
N GLU A 384 9.80 -18.41 19.34
CA GLU A 384 11.25 -18.65 19.26
C GLU A 384 12.08 -17.49 19.83
N LEU A 385 11.66 -16.25 19.62
CA LEU A 385 12.31 -15.07 20.18
C LEU A 385 12.18 -15.04 21.71
N GLU A 386 11.04 -15.44 22.27
CA GLU A 386 10.83 -15.56 23.71
C GLU A 386 11.77 -16.61 24.32
N LYS A 387 11.87 -17.79 23.70
CA LYS A 387 12.83 -18.82 24.11
C LYS A 387 14.27 -18.30 24.08
N TYR A 388 14.61 -17.53 23.06
CA TYR A 388 15.93 -16.91 22.94
C TYR A 388 16.22 -15.92 24.07
N MET A 389 15.26 -15.06 24.42
CA MET A 389 15.39 -14.14 25.56
C MET A 389 15.64 -14.91 26.88
N LEU A 390 15.02 -16.09 27.04
CA LEU A 390 15.09 -16.88 28.27
C LEU A 390 16.35 -17.76 28.38
N ARG A 391 16.81 -18.37 27.28
CA ARG A 391 17.74 -19.51 27.33
C ARG A 391 19.02 -19.36 26.53
N ASP A 392 19.29 -18.17 25.97
CA ASP A 392 20.47 -17.91 25.12
C ASP A 392 20.64 -18.96 24.00
N THR A 393 19.52 -19.49 23.49
CA THR A 393 19.48 -20.46 22.39
C THR A 393 19.81 -19.79 21.05
N PHE A 394 20.06 -20.54 19.99
CA PHE A 394 20.20 -19.93 18.67
C PHE A 394 18.83 -19.36 18.21
N TYR A 395 18.77 -18.06 17.89
CA TYR A 395 17.62 -17.43 17.25
C TYR A 395 17.98 -17.04 15.83
N GLN A 396 17.20 -17.53 14.89
CA GLN A 396 17.23 -17.08 13.51
C GLN A 396 15.83 -16.56 13.17
N PRO A 397 15.69 -15.28 12.79
CA PRO A 397 14.44 -14.77 12.23
C PRO A 397 13.96 -15.62 11.05
N MET A 398 12.64 -15.63 10.77
CA MET A 398 12.03 -16.33 9.62
C MET A 398 12.92 -16.36 8.37
N SER A 399 13.02 -17.53 7.77
CA SER A 399 13.97 -17.82 6.69
C SER A 399 13.73 -16.95 5.45
N LEU A 400 14.79 -16.70 4.68
CA LEU A 400 14.71 -16.00 3.39
C LEU A 400 13.69 -16.64 2.44
N GLN A 401 13.58 -17.98 2.46
CA GLN A 401 12.64 -18.76 1.64
C GLN A 401 11.18 -18.44 1.95
N GLU A 402 10.83 -18.24 3.23
CA GLU A 402 9.45 -17.89 3.62
C GLU A 402 9.10 -16.44 3.28
N LYS A 403 10.10 -15.57 3.11
CA LYS A 403 9.93 -14.20 2.60
C LYS A 403 9.77 -14.17 1.09
N GLU A 404 10.44 -15.07 0.36
CA GLU A 404 10.19 -15.32 -1.08
C GLU A 404 8.75 -15.80 -1.33
N ASP A 405 8.23 -16.69 -0.47
CA ASP A 405 6.84 -17.15 -0.56
C ASP A 405 5.83 -16.02 -0.32
N ILE A 406 6.17 -15.01 0.48
CA ILE A 406 5.33 -13.82 0.66
C ILE A 406 5.27 -13.02 -0.65
N VAL A 407 6.41 -12.79 -1.32
CA VAL A 407 6.48 -12.10 -2.62
C VAL A 407 5.72 -12.89 -3.70
N LYS A 408 5.92 -14.21 -3.77
CA LYS A 408 5.25 -15.09 -4.73
C LYS A 408 3.74 -15.22 -4.48
N ALA A 409 3.30 -15.33 -3.22
CA ALA A 409 1.88 -15.46 -2.87
C ALA A 409 1.08 -14.17 -3.08
N PHE A 410 1.72 -13.03 -3.31
CA PHE A 410 1.01 -11.81 -3.68
C PHE A 410 0.57 -11.78 -5.14
N GLY A 411 1.10 -12.67 -5.99
CA GLY A 411 0.49 -13.17 -7.22
C GLY A 411 -0.33 -12.13 -7.99
N PHE A 412 0.25 -10.97 -8.23
CA PHE A 412 -0.44 -9.89 -8.91
C PHE A 412 -0.50 -10.25 -10.40
N SER A 413 -1.59 -10.89 -10.81
CA SER A 413 -1.93 -10.98 -12.23
C SER A 413 -2.37 -9.60 -12.69
N HIS A 414 -1.45 -8.92 -13.37
CA HIS A 414 -1.63 -7.64 -14.04
C HIS A 414 -2.17 -7.78 -15.47
N ARG A 415 -2.41 -9.03 -15.91
CA ARG A 415 -2.77 -9.38 -17.27
C ARG A 415 -4.28 -9.56 -17.40
N GLY A 416 -4.89 -8.78 -18.29
CA GLY A 416 -6.28 -8.97 -18.70
C GLY A 416 -6.96 -7.67 -19.10
N HIS A 417 -8.24 -7.76 -19.43
CA HIS A 417 -9.08 -6.58 -19.65
C HIS A 417 -9.36 -5.89 -18.32
N PHE A 418 -9.16 -4.57 -18.30
CA PHE A 418 -9.50 -3.74 -17.15
C PHE A 418 -11.00 -3.43 -17.15
N TYR A 419 -11.65 -3.69 -16.02
CA TYR A 419 -13.04 -3.38 -15.75
C TYR A 419 -13.11 -2.34 -14.65
N ASN A 420 -14.19 -1.56 -14.61
CA ASN A 420 -14.48 -0.63 -13.52
C ASN A 420 -15.71 -1.11 -12.76
N CYS A 421 -15.65 -1.11 -11.43
CA CYS A 421 -16.85 -1.35 -10.63
C CYS A 421 -17.72 -0.09 -10.56
N GLU A 422 -18.94 -0.21 -10.02
CA GLU A 422 -19.88 0.92 -9.84
C GLU A 422 -19.27 2.10 -9.05
N ASN A 423 -18.29 1.81 -8.18
CA ASN A 423 -17.56 2.80 -7.40
C ASN A 423 -16.31 3.38 -8.09
N GLY A 424 -16.08 3.03 -9.36
CA GLY A 424 -14.98 3.51 -10.20
C GLY A 424 -13.63 2.80 -10.02
N HIS A 425 -13.56 1.71 -9.25
CA HIS A 425 -12.29 0.98 -9.06
C HIS A 425 -11.97 0.11 -10.27
N THR A 426 -10.76 0.28 -10.79
CA THR A 426 -10.24 -0.58 -11.84
C THR A 426 -9.81 -1.93 -11.28
N PHE A 427 -10.24 -3.01 -11.93
CA PHE A 427 -9.88 -4.39 -11.60
C PHE A 427 -9.67 -5.22 -12.87
N VAL A 428 -9.01 -6.38 -12.72
CA VAL A 428 -8.85 -7.38 -13.78
C VAL A 428 -9.54 -8.66 -13.33
N ILE A 429 -10.27 -9.31 -14.23
CA ILE A 429 -10.89 -10.63 -13.99
C ILE A 429 -9.79 -11.70 -14.07
N THR A 430 -8.89 -11.70 -13.09
CA THR A 430 -7.93 -12.79 -12.81
C THR A 430 -7.72 -12.98 -11.30
N GLU A 431 -8.28 -12.10 -10.46
CA GLU A 431 -8.37 -12.33 -9.02
C GLU A 431 -9.56 -13.26 -8.76
N GLY A 432 -9.28 -14.53 -8.46
CA GLY A 432 -10.27 -15.59 -8.27
C GLY A 432 -11.35 -15.30 -7.21
N SER A 433 -12.38 -14.57 -7.62
CA SER A 433 -13.74 -14.66 -7.11
C SER A 433 -14.67 -14.55 -8.31
N ASN A 434 -14.98 -15.70 -8.91
CA ASN A 434 -15.94 -15.86 -10.00
C ASN A 434 -17.37 -15.47 -9.61
N THR A 435 -17.62 -15.11 -8.36
CA THR A 435 -18.94 -14.73 -7.84
C THR A 435 -19.48 -13.45 -8.48
N ARG A 436 -18.65 -12.42 -8.70
CA ARG A 436 -19.12 -11.14 -9.27
C ARG A 436 -19.20 -11.10 -10.79
N ALA A 437 -18.39 -11.88 -11.50
CA ALA A 437 -18.48 -12.00 -12.96
C ALA A 437 -19.78 -12.73 -13.35
N THR A 438 -20.08 -13.82 -12.64
CA THR A 438 -21.32 -14.59 -12.86
C THR A 438 -22.56 -13.80 -12.43
N GLU A 439 -22.51 -13.04 -11.33
CA GLU A 439 -23.59 -12.12 -10.95
C GLU A 439 -23.78 -11.00 -11.97
N PHE A 440 -22.70 -10.38 -12.46
CA PHE A 440 -22.79 -9.34 -13.46
C PHE A 440 -23.35 -9.86 -14.80
N GLU A 441 -22.96 -11.06 -15.24
CA GLU A 441 -23.54 -11.71 -16.42
C GLU A 441 -25.00 -12.15 -16.20
N GLN A 442 -25.35 -12.65 -15.02
CA GLN A 442 -26.74 -13.01 -14.70
C GLN A 442 -27.65 -11.78 -14.59
N ILE A 443 -27.17 -10.67 -14.02
CA ILE A 443 -27.88 -9.40 -13.93
C ILE A 443 -28.01 -8.78 -15.34
N SER A 444 -26.93 -8.77 -16.11
CA SER A 444 -26.92 -8.27 -17.50
C SER A 444 -27.86 -9.09 -18.41
N GLY A 445 -27.89 -10.42 -18.24
CA GLY A 445 -28.79 -11.32 -18.95
C GLY A 445 -30.27 -11.14 -18.56
N ARG A 446 -30.57 -10.87 -17.29
CA ARG A 446 -31.93 -10.54 -16.82
C ARG A 446 -32.43 -9.19 -17.36
N HIS A 447 -31.53 -8.27 -17.68
CA HIS A 447 -31.84 -6.98 -18.30
C HIS A 447 -31.78 -6.98 -19.84
N GLY A 448 -31.77 -8.17 -20.47
CA GLY A 448 -31.89 -8.30 -21.92
C GLY A 448 -30.57 -8.08 -22.69
N SER A 449 -29.43 -8.08 -22.01
CA SER A 449 -28.13 -8.04 -22.68
C SER A 449 -27.87 -9.40 -23.33
N LEU A 450 -27.69 -9.42 -24.65
CA LEU A 450 -27.27 -10.63 -25.35
C LEU A 450 -25.85 -11.02 -24.89
N PRO A 451 -25.54 -12.34 -24.78
CA PRO A 451 -24.19 -12.80 -24.51
C PRO A 451 -23.22 -12.22 -25.54
N GLY A 452 -21.97 -12.00 -25.12
CA GLY A 452 -20.94 -11.41 -25.97
C GLY A 452 -20.93 -12.02 -27.38
N VAL A 453 -20.96 -11.14 -28.37
CA VAL A 453 -21.08 -11.49 -29.81
C VAL A 453 -19.92 -12.37 -30.28
N TRP A 454 -18.83 -12.42 -29.52
CA TRP A 454 -17.61 -13.13 -29.87
C TRP A 454 -17.45 -14.40 -29.05
N ALA A 455 -17.18 -15.53 -29.71
CA ALA A 455 -17.08 -16.84 -29.07
C ALA A 455 -16.03 -16.92 -27.94
N TRP A 456 -15.00 -16.07 -27.95
CA TRP A 456 -13.95 -16.06 -26.92
C TRP A 456 -14.40 -15.47 -25.57
N THR A 457 -15.57 -14.81 -25.48
CA THR A 457 -16.14 -14.35 -24.20
C THR A 457 -16.90 -15.46 -23.46
N ARG A 458 -16.95 -16.69 -23.98
CA ARG A 458 -17.72 -17.80 -23.37
C ARG A 458 -16.87 -18.85 -22.67
N ASP A 459 -15.54 -18.83 -22.86
CA ASP A 459 -14.62 -19.87 -22.36
C ASP A 459 -13.44 -19.30 -21.54
N ALA A 460 -13.61 -18.13 -20.89
CA ALA A 460 -12.59 -17.50 -20.04
C ALA A 460 -12.96 -17.55 -18.55
#